data_AF-A0A1H4C000-F1
#
_entry.id   AF-A0A1H4C000-F1
#
_cell.length_a   1.000
_cell.length_b   1.000
_cell.length_c   1.000
_cell.angle_alpha   90.00
_cell.angle_beta   90.00
_cell.angle_gamma   90.00
#
_symmetry.space_group_name_H-M   'P 1'
#
loop_
_entity.id
_entity.type
_entity.pdbx_description
1 polymer ?
#
loop_
_entity_poly.entity_id
_entity_poly.type
_entity_poly.pdbx_seq_one_letter_code
_entity_poly.pdbx_strand_id
1 'polypeptide(L)' 'MREITQFVSMSYIAKNYFNKTKSWLSQRINGHDVNGRQAQFTPEEIDTLNKAFSDLSQKLGAFRISL' A
#
# COMPACT_ATOMS: atom_id res chain seq x y z
N MET A 1 -2.57 8.11 -6.58
CA MET A 1 -2.12 6.69 -6.49
C MET A 1 -1.33 6.20 -7.71
N ARG A 2 -1.74 6.45 -8.96
CA ARG A 2 -1.06 5.90 -10.16
C ARG A 2 0.45 6.17 -10.23
N GLU A 3 0.89 7.35 -9.80
CA GLU A 3 2.31 7.70 -9.79
C GLU A 3 3.07 7.00 -8.65
N ILE A 4 2.55 7.03 -7.42
CA ILE A 4 3.14 6.34 -6.25
C ILE A 4 3.36 4.85 -6.50
N THR A 5 2.45 4.17 -7.22
CA THR A 5 2.59 2.74 -7.52
C THR A 5 3.77 2.40 -8.44
N GLN A 6 4.40 3.38 -9.08
CA GLN A 6 5.61 3.18 -9.88
C GLN A 6 6.88 3.15 -9.02
N PHE A 7 6.88 3.90 -7.91
CA PHE A 7 8.05 4.04 -7.03
C PHE A 7 7.99 3.09 -5.83
N VAL A 8 6.80 2.56 -5.52
CA VAL A 8 6.57 1.78 -4.31
C VAL A 8 6.05 0.38 -4.63
N SER A 9 6.64 -0.63 -4.00
CA SER A 9 6.20 -2.01 -4.14
C SER A 9 4.86 -2.24 -3.44
N MET A 10 3.78 -2.28 -4.23
CA MET A 10 2.43 -2.57 -3.73
C MET A 10 2.32 -3.97 -3.12
N SER A 11 3.09 -4.94 -3.62
CA SER A 11 3.17 -6.28 -3.01
C SER A 11 3.78 -6.23 -1.61
N TYR A 12 4.81 -5.41 -1.42
CA TYR A 12 5.43 -5.21 -0.11
C TYR A 12 4.45 -4.57 0.86
N ILE A 13 3.73 -3.51 0.44
CA ILE A 13 2.74 -2.85 1.30
C ILE A 13 1.66 -3.84 1.74
N ALA A 14 1.06 -4.56 0.77
CA ALA A 14 -0.01 -5.51 1.06
C ALA A 14 0.43 -6.59 2.06
N LYS A 15 1.65 -7.13 1.90
CA LYS A 15 2.17 -8.18 2.78
C LYS A 15 2.52 -7.66 4.17
N ASN A 16 3.26 -6.55 4.25
CA ASN A 16 3.90 -6.14 5.50
C ASN A 16 3.03 -5.22 6.38
N TYR A 17 2.06 -4.51 5.82
CA TYR A 17 1.20 -3.60 6.59
C TYR A 17 -0.23 -4.12 6.72
N PHE A 18 -0.72 -4.92 5.78
CA PHE A 18 -2.10 -5.44 5.79
C PHE A 18 -2.20 -6.94 6.06
N ASN A 19 -1.10 -7.68 5.92
CA ASN A 19 -1.09 -9.14 5.87
C ASN A 19 -2.14 -9.67 4.85
N LYS A 20 -2.07 -9.13 3.63
CA LYS A 20 -2.97 -9.42 2.50
C LYS A 20 -2.19 -9.58 1.20
N THR A 21 -2.90 -10.01 0.16
CA THR A 21 -2.33 -10.15 -1.19
C THR A 21 -2.26 -8.81 -1.91
N LYS A 22 -1.38 -8.70 -2.92
CA LYS A 22 -1.33 -7.54 -3.82
C LYS A 22 -2.69 -7.27 -4.48
N SER A 23 -3.41 -8.33 -4.87
CA SER A 23 -4.72 -8.24 -5.51
C SER A 23 -5.74 -7.56 -4.59
N TRP A 24 -5.77 -7.95 -3.31
CA TRP A 24 -6.64 -7.34 -2.30
C TRP A 24 -6.42 -5.82 -2.18
N LEU A 25 -5.17 -5.37 -2.21
CA LEU A 25 -4.83 -3.95 -2.13
C LEU A 25 -5.16 -3.22 -3.43
N SER A 26 -4.90 -3.84 -4.58
CA SER A 26 -5.24 -3.32 -5.91
C SER A 26 -6.74 -3.08 -6.07
N GLN A 27 -7.58 -4.01 -5.61
CA GLN A 27 -9.03 -3.89 -5.65
C GLN A 27 -9.52 -2.64 -4.91
N ARG A 28 -8.98 -2.36 -3.72
CA ARG A 28 -9.36 -1.18 -2.92
C ARG A 28 -8.85 0.13 -3.51
N ILE A 29 -7.63 0.15 -4.06
CA ILE A 29 -7.06 1.35 -4.69
C ILE A 29 -7.82 1.74 -5.95
N ASN A 30 -8.22 0.75 -6.75
CA ASN A 30 -8.89 0.99 -8.02
C ASN A 30 -10.42 0.97 -7.90
N GLY A 31 -10.96 0.69 -6.71
CA GLY A 31 -12.40 0.60 -6.45
C GLY A 31 -13.09 -0.49 -7.26
N HIS A 32 -12.43 -1.65 -7.45
CA HIS A 32 -13.03 -2.79 -8.14
C HIS A 32 -14.14 -3.41 -7.30
N ASP A 33 -15.17 -3.96 -7.95
CA ASP A 33 -16.19 -4.73 -7.25
C ASP A 33 -15.65 -6.09 -6.81
N VAL A 34 -15.92 -6.42 -5.55
CA VAL A 34 -15.65 -7.73 -4.93
C VAL A 34 -16.96 -8.24 -4.36
N ASN A 35 -17.44 -9.37 -4.88
CA ASN A 35 -18.75 -9.94 -4.51
C ASN A 35 -19.92 -8.96 -4.64
N GLY A 36 -19.95 -8.17 -5.72
CA GLY A 36 -21.03 -7.22 -6.01
C GLY A 36 -21.03 -5.96 -5.15
N ARG A 37 -19.95 -5.70 -4.40
CA ARG A 37 -19.75 -4.46 -3.62
C ARG A 37 -18.42 -3.85 -3.98
N GLN A 38 -18.39 -2.52 -4.11
CA GLN A 38 -17.15 -1.80 -4.33
C GLN A 38 -16.18 -2.06 -3.19
N ALA A 39 -14.97 -2.54 -3.50
CA ALA A 39 -13.92 -2.67 -2.51
C ALA A 39 -13.47 -1.28 -2.06
N GLN A 40 -13.67 -0.98 -0.78
CA GLN A 40 -13.25 0.27 -0.16
C GLN A 40 -12.38 -0.02 1.05
N PHE A 41 -11.55 0.96 1.42
CA PHE A 41 -10.81 0.91 2.67
C PHE A 41 -11.72 1.26 3.85
N THR A 42 -11.54 0.59 4.98
CA THR A 42 -12.06 1.11 6.26
C THR A 42 -11.21 2.30 6.74
N PRO A 43 -11.69 3.13 7.68
CA PRO A 43 -10.89 4.21 8.26
C PRO A 43 -9.54 3.74 8.83
N GLU A 44 -9.52 2.57 9.48
CA GLU A 44 -8.31 1.96 10.05
C GLU A 44 -7.36 1.47 8.94
N GLU A 45 -7.91 0.96 7.84
CA GLU A 45 -7.10 0.57 6.68
C GLU A 45 -6.49 1.80 5.97
N ILE A 46 -7.20 2.94 5.95
CA ILE A 46 -6.66 4.22 5.45
C ILE A 46 -5.50 4.69 6.33
N ASP A 47 -5.67 4.66 7.65
CA ASP A 47 -4.60 5.01 8.60
C ASP A 47 -3.38 4.09 8.44
N THR A 48 -3.61 2.78 8.27
CA THR A 48 -2.56 1.80 8.00
C THR A 48 -1.81 2.11 6.69
N LEU A 49 -2.53 2.52 5.64
CA LEU A 49 -1.91 2.88 4.36
C LEU A 49 -1.05 4.15 4.48
N ASN A 50 -1.53 5.17 5.21
CA ASN A 50 -0.78 6.39 5.45
C ASN A 50 0.51 6.10 6.26
N LYS A 51 0.41 5.26 7.30
CA LYS A 51 1.56 4.78 8.06
C LYS A 51 2.56 4.05 7.17
N ALA A 52 2.08 3.21 6.25
CA ALA A 52 2.95 2.50 5.30
C ALA A 52 3.77 3.45 4.42
N PHE A 53 3.14 4.50 3.88
CA PHE A 53 3.87 5.48 3.07
C PHE A 53 4.86 6.31 3.88
N SER A 54 4.50 6.72 5.10
CA SER A 54 5.41 7.45 6.00
C SER A 54 6.64 6.62 6.35
N ASP A 55 6.45 5.36 6.74
CA ASP A 55 7.56 4.45 7.10
C ASP A 55 8.46 4.15 5.90
N LEU A 56 7.90 3.93 4.71
CA LEU A 56 8.69 3.74 3.49
C LEU A 56 9.49 4.98 3.10
N SER A 57 8.94 6.18 3.28
CA SER A 57 9.66 7.44 3.05
C SER A 57 10.86 7.57 4.00
N GLN A 58 10.67 7.25 5.29
CA GLN A 58 11.75 7.27 6.27
C GLN A 58 12.84 6.23 5.95
N LYS A 59 12.45 4.99 5.63
CA LYS A 59 13.37 3.91 5.23
C LYS A 59 14.20 4.29 4.01
N LEU A 60 13.57 4.88 2.99
CA LEU A 60 14.26 5.35 1.80
C LEU A 60 15.23 6.50 2.12
N GLY A 61 14.79 7.49 2.89
CA GLY A 61 15.61 8.65 3.26
C GLY A 61 16.80 8.31 4.18
N ALA A 62 16.68 7.25 4.99
CA ALA A 62 17.73 6.75 5.86
C ALA A 62 18.73 5.83 5.14
N PHE A 63 18.38 5.29 3.97
CA PHE A 63 19.23 4.36 3.24
C PHE A 63 20.55 5.02 2.84
N ARG A 64 21.68 4.36 3.14
CA ARG A 64 23.03 4.80 2.78
C ARG A 64 23.74 3.63 2.11
N ILE A 65 24.33 3.88 0.94
CA ILE A 65 25.20 2.92 0.26
C ILE A 65 26.63 3.25 0.67
N SER A 66 27.35 2.26 1.18
CA SER A 66 28.79 2.30 1.38
C SER A 66 29.42 1.19 0.54
N LEU A 67 30.57 1.48 -0.07
CA LEU A 67 31.37 0.53 -0.86
C LEU A 67 32.33 -0.26 0.04
#